data_AF-A0A3B8X534-F1
#
_entry.id   AF-A0A3B8X534-F1
#
_cell.length_a   1.000
_cell.length_b   1.000
_cell.length_c   1.000
_cell.angle_alpha   90.00
_cell.angle_beta   90.00
_cell.angle_gamma   90.00
#
_symmetry.space_group_name_H-M   'P 1'
#
loop_
_entity.id
_entity.type
_entity.pdbx_description
1 polymer ?
#
loop_
_entity_poly.entity_id
_entity_poly.type
_entity_poly.pdbx_seq_one_letter_code
_entity_poly.pdbx_strand_id
1 'polypeptide(L)'
;MTYCLAIKVQQGLVFCSDSRTNAGPDQVNTYSKMHRFSLQEDRQMVLLSAGNLATSQAVVAQLHRDLDDPEAETNLNTTRYVSDAADYVGRLSLNEQNKYANGGPNAGFNAEATFILGGQIRGSEPELYLIYPEGNHITVSEQHPFLQIGEAKYGKPILDR
;
A
#
# COMPACT_ATOMS: atom_id res chain seq x y z
N MET A 1 3.31 -16.37 -3.44
CA MET A 1 2.12 -15.84 -4.13
C MET A 1 1.49 -14.87 -3.18
N THR A 2 1.36 -13.62 -3.62
CA THR A 2 0.82 -12.51 -2.84
C THR A 2 -0.45 -12.05 -3.51
N TYR A 3 -1.54 -11.84 -2.77
CA TYR A 3 -2.77 -11.27 -3.30
C TYR A 3 -3.47 -10.44 -2.22
N CYS A 4 -3.75 -9.19 -2.56
CA CYS A 4 -4.53 -8.27 -1.73
C CYS A 4 -5.66 -7.64 -2.57
N LEU A 5 -6.77 -7.32 -1.90
CA LEU A 5 -7.99 -6.76 -2.47
C LEU A 5 -8.54 -5.69 -1.52
N ALA A 6 -8.94 -4.55 -2.08
CA ALA A 6 -9.77 -3.58 -1.39
C ALA A 6 -10.99 -3.23 -2.23
N ILE A 7 -12.16 -3.11 -1.60
CA ILE A 7 -13.44 -2.79 -2.24
C ILE A 7 -14.04 -1.57 -1.55
N LYS A 8 -14.49 -0.59 -2.34
CA LYS A 8 -15.30 0.55 -1.87
C LYS A 8 -16.77 0.22 -2.09
N VAL A 9 -17.54 0.20 -1.03
CA VAL A 9 -19.01 0.06 -1.06
C VAL A 9 -19.66 1.32 -0.52
N GLN A 10 -20.97 1.46 -0.67
CA GLN A 10 -21.70 2.63 -0.16
C GLN A 10 -21.53 2.81 1.36
N GLN A 11 -21.41 1.70 2.10
CA GLN A 11 -21.30 1.70 3.56
C GLN A 11 -19.84 1.85 4.06
N GLY A 12 -18.85 1.90 3.18
CA GLY A 12 -17.44 2.02 3.58
C GLY A 12 -16.48 1.18 2.75
N LEU A 13 -15.43 0.68 3.40
CA LEU A 13 -14.33 -0.03 2.75
C LEU A 13 -14.18 -1.45 3.29
N VAL A 14 -13.86 -2.39 2.41
CA VAL A 14 -13.55 -3.79 2.74
C VAL A 14 -12.13 -4.09 2.28
N PHE A 15 -11.31 -4.68 3.15
CA PHE A 15 -9.93 -5.05 2.85
C PHE A 15 -9.70 -6.54 3.08
N CYS A 16 -8.94 -7.17 2.20
CA CYS A 16 -8.52 -8.56 2.32
C CYS A 16 -7.08 -8.72 1.83
N SER A 17 -6.28 -9.50 2.54
CA SER A 17 -4.91 -9.82 2.15
C SER A 17 -4.57 -11.26 2.52
N ASP A 18 -3.86 -11.96 1.65
CA ASP A 18 -3.19 -13.20 2.02
C ASP A 18 -1.93 -12.93 2.86
N SER A 19 -1.24 -13.98 3.29
CA SER A 19 -0.03 -13.88 4.13
C SER A 19 1.19 -14.65 3.61
N ARG A 20 1.07 -15.41 2.52
CA ARG A 20 2.20 -16.17 1.96
C ARG A 20 3.16 -15.22 1.26
N THR A 21 4.43 -15.25 1.62
CA THR A 21 5.43 -14.33 1.06
C THR A 21 6.71 -15.07 0.71
N ASN A 22 7.32 -14.69 -0.42
CA ASN A 22 8.66 -15.13 -0.80
C ASN A 22 9.68 -14.15 -0.21
N ALA A 23 10.53 -14.61 0.69
CA ALA A 23 11.59 -13.83 1.34
C ALA A 23 12.99 -14.12 0.76
N GLY A 24 13.07 -14.98 -0.26
CA GLY A 24 14.31 -15.43 -0.88
C GLY A 24 14.20 -16.86 -1.43
N PRO A 25 15.23 -17.36 -2.13
CA PRO A 25 15.28 -18.74 -2.58
C PRO A 25 14.99 -19.70 -1.42
N ASP A 26 14.00 -20.58 -1.60
CA ASP A 26 13.52 -21.56 -0.61
C ASP A 26 12.99 -20.99 0.71
N GLN A 27 12.71 -19.67 0.78
CA GLN A 27 12.16 -19.02 1.97
C GLN A 27 10.73 -18.54 1.72
N VAL A 28 9.77 -19.44 1.85
CA VAL A 28 8.34 -19.12 1.83
C VAL A 28 7.80 -19.06 3.25
N ASN A 29 7.49 -17.86 3.70
CA ASN A 29 7.09 -17.57 5.08
C ASN A 29 5.74 -16.85 5.14
N THR A 30 5.24 -16.65 6.36
CA THR A 30 3.99 -15.94 6.62
C THR A 30 4.29 -14.53 7.13
N TYR A 31 3.86 -13.51 6.39
CA TYR A 31 3.95 -12.10 6.81
C TYR A 31 2.60 -11.41 6.59
N SER A 32 2.22 -10.54 7.54
CA SER A 32 1.05 -9.68 7.32
C SER A 32 1.32 -8.73 6.16
N LYS A 33 0.33 -8.60 5.28
CA LYS A 33 0.33 -7.63 4.18
C LYS A 33 -0.72 -6.54 4.36
N MET A 34 -1.40 -6.53 5.51
CA MET A 34 -2.37 -5.51 5.90
C MET A 34 -1.83 -4.80 7.13
N HIS A 35 -1.76 -3.48 7.05
CA HIS A 35 -1.19 -2.61 8.07
C HIS A 35 -2.23 -1.58 8.48
N ARG A 36 -2.44 -1.46 9.79
CA ARG A 36 -3.31 -0.47 10.41
C ARG A 36 -2.45 0.47 11.22
N PHE A 37 -2.82 1.74 11.25
CA PHE A 37 -2.07 2.77 11.95
C PHE A 37 -2.87 3.31 13.14
N SER A 38 -2.18 3.61 14.24
CA SER A 38 -2.75 4.33 15.38
C SER A 38 -2.73 5.82 15.05
N LEU A 39 -3.83 6.33 14.50
CA LEU A 39 -3.97 7.71 14.05
C LEU A 39 -4.84 8.53 15.02
N GLN A 40 -4.94 9.83 14.77
CA GLN A 40 -5.89 10.71 15.45
C GLN A 40 -7.34 10.25 15.25
N GLU A 41 -8.24 10.61 16.19
CA GLU A 41 -9.64 10.16 16.21
C GLU A 41 -10.49 10.61 15.01
N ASP A 42 -9.99 11.55 14.21
CA ASP A 42 -10.67 12.05 13.03
C ASP A 42 -10.42 11.20 11.79
N ARG A 43 -9.56 10.19 11.84
CA ARG A 43 -9.13 9.45 10.66
C ARG A 43 -8.87 7.98 10.91
N GLN A 44 -9.01 7.19 9.85
CA GLN A 44 -8.61 5.79 9.84
C GLN A 44 -8.03 5.44 8.48
N MET A 45 -6.89 4.75 8.47
CA MET A 45 -6.22 4.31 7.24
C MET A 45 -5.73 2.86 7.37
N VAL A 46 -5.77 2.15 6.25
CA VAL A 46 -5.30 0.77 6.08
C VAL A 46 -4.43 0.73 4.83
N LEU A 47 -3.25 0.12 4.95
CA LEU A 47 -2.32 -0.08 3.85
C LEU A 47 -2.19 -1.58 3.56
N LEU A 48 -2.38 -1.97 2.30
CA LEU A 48 -2.07 -3.29 1.79
C LEU A 48 -0.77 -3.25 0.99
N SER A 49 0.06 -4.29 1.07
CA SER A 49 1.35 -4.35 0.38
C SER A 49 1.50 -5.59 -0.52
N ALA A 50 2.21 -5.42 -1.63
CA ALA A 50 2.66 -6.49 -2.52
C ALA A 50 3.99 -6.12 -3.20
N GLY A 51 4.69 -7.13 -3.75
CA GLY A 51 6.01 -6.95 -4.37
C GLY A 51 7.15 -7.33 -3.44
N ASN A 52 8.26 -6.60 -3.52
CA ASN A 52 9.47 -6.87 -2.76
C ASN A 52 9.25 -6.67 -1.24
N LEU A 53 9.50 -7.72 -0.45
CA LEU A 53 9.27 -7.72 0.99
C LEU A 53 10.15 -6.71 1.73
N ALA A 54 11.42 -6.54 1.34
CA ALA A 54 12.33 -5.61 2.00
C ALA A 54 11.87 -4.16 1.77
N THR A 55 11.50 -3.83 0.52
CA THR A 55 10.94 -2.52 0.17
C THR A 55 9.64 -2.25 0.93
N SER A 56 8.70 -3.19 0.94
CA SER A 56 7.42 -2.98 1.62
C SER A 56 7.57 -2.83 3.13
N GLN A 57 8.47 -3.60 3.75
CA GLN A 57 8.77 -3.46 5.18
C GLN A 57 9.46 -2.13 5.50
N ALA A 58 10.39 -1.68 4.66
CA ALA A 58 11.06 -0.40 4.85
C ALA A 58 10.07 0.78 4.78
N VAL A 59 9.13 0.75 3.82
CA VAL A 59 8.06 1.75 3.71
C VAL A 59 7.18 1.75 4.96
N VAL A 60 6.68 0.59 5.39
CA VAL A 60 5.83 0.48 6.59
C VAL A 60 6.58 0.93 7.85
N ALA A 61 7.85 0.57 7.98
CA ALA A 61 8.68 0.99 9.11
C ALA A 61 8.94 2.51 9.11
N GLN A 62 9.08 3.13 7.93
CA GLN A 62 9.21 4.58 7.83
C GLN A 62 7.91 5.28 8.21
N LEU A 63 6.75 4.77 7.78
CA LEU A 63 5.44 5.32 8.17
C LEU A 63 5.24 5.32 9.69
N HIS A 64 5.64 4.25 10.37
CA HIS A 64 5.61 4.20 11.83
C HIS A 64 6.60 5.17 12.47
N ARG A 65 7.85 5.23 11.97
CA ARG A 65 8.84 6.20 12.47
C ARG A 65 8.36 7.64 12.36
N ASP A 66 7.78 8.02 11.23
CA ASP A 66 7.31 9.39 10.99
C ASP A 66 6.03 9.72 11.80
N LEU A 67 5.27 8.71 12.22
CA LEU A 67 4.15 8.88 13.16
C LEU A 67 4.62 9.09 14.61
N ASP A 68 5.73 8.44 14.99
CA ASP A 68 6.31 8.52 16.33
C ASP A 68 7.26 9.72 16.51
N ASP A 69 7.68 10.35 15.41
CA ASP A 69 8.60 11.50 15.38
C ASP A 69 7.83 12.85 15.40
N PRO A 70 7.92 13.64 16.49
CA PRO A 70 7.29 14.96 16.56
C PRO A 70 7.81 15.98 15.55
N GLU A 71 9.02 15.77 15.03
CA GLU A 71 9.67 16.68 14.07
C GLU A 71 9.43 16.26 12.61
N ALA A 72 8.71 15.16 12.36
CA ALA A 72 8.39 14.72 11.02
C ALA A 72 7.47 15.74 10.31
N GLU A 73 7.97 16.36 9.23
CA GLU A 73 7.21 17.34 8.45
C GLU A 73 5.92 16.77 7.83
N THR A 74 5.94 15.49 7.44
CA THR A 74 4.79 14.82 6.81
C THR A 74 4.65 13.40 7.36
N ASN A 75 3.45 13.07 7.83
CA ASN A 75 3.04 11.71 8.21
C ASN A 75 1.52 11.55 8.01
N LEU A 76 0.98 10.37 8.30
CA LEU A 76 -0.45 10.06 8.08
C LEU A 76 -1.42 10.90 8.96
N ASN A 77 -0.93 11.53 10.04
CA ASN A 77 -1.72 12.47 10.85
C ASN A 77 -1.69 13.90 10.31
N THR A 78 -0.67 14.29 9.53
CA THR A 78 -0.55 15.67 9.01
C THR A 78 -1.14 15.85 7.60
N THR A 79 -1.39 14.76 6.88
CA THR A 79 -2.07 14.78 5.56
C THR A 79 -3.51 15.28 5.67
N ARG A 80 -3.96 16.10 4.69
CA ARG A 80 -5.30 16.70 4.69
C ARG A 80 -6.33 15.84 3.97
N TYR A 81 -5.92 15.17 2.90
CA TYR A 81 -6.74 14.24 2.13
C TYR A 81 -6.13 12.84 2.12
N VAL A 82 -6.93 11.81 1.84
CA VAL A 82 -6.41 10.44 1.69
C VAL A 82 -5.49 10.35 0.48
N SER A 83 -5.71 11.17 -0.57
CA SER A 83 -4.78 11.33 -1.70
C SER A 83 -3.40 11.82 -1.27
N ASP A 84 -3.32 12.77 -0.32
CA ASP A 84 -2.04 13.29 0.17
C ASP A 84 -1.26 12.19 0.90
N ALA A 85 -1.97 11.34 1.64
CA ALA A 85 -1.39 10.16 2.26
C ALA A 85 -0.90 9.15 1.22
N ALA A 86 -1.62 8.98 0.10
CA ALA A 86 -1.20 8.13 -1.00
C ALA A 86 0.06 8.68 -1.70
N ASP A 87 0.15 10.01 -1.92
CA ASP A 87 1.34 10.68 -2.45
C ASP A 87 2.55 10.46 -1.53
N TYR A 88 2.34 10.59 -0.22
CA TYR A 88 3.38 10.39 0.77
C TYR A 88 3.89 8.94 0.77
N VAL A 89 3.01 7.94 0.77
CA VAL A 89 3.40 6.52 0.66
C VAL A 89 4.14 6.26 -0.65
N GLY A 90 3.66 6.82 -1.77
CA GLY A 90 4.31 6.70 -3.08
C GLY A 90 5.73 7.26 -3.08
N ARG A 91 5.93 8.45 -2.50
CA ARG A 91 7.25 9.06 -2.32
C ARG A 91 8.20 8.19 -1.49
N LEU A 92 7.72 7.61 -0.39
CA LEU A 92 8.52 6.70 0.43
C LEU A 92 8.93 5.44 -0.36
N SER A 93 7.99 4.83 -1.08
CA SER A 93 8.25 3.64 -1.90
C SER A 93 9.28 3.92 -3.00
N LEU A 94 9.08 4.99 -3.75
CA LEU A 94 9.98 5.38 -4.83
C LEU A 94 11.40 5.65 -4.30
N ASN A 95 11.51 6.35 -3.16
CA ASN A 95 12.80 6.61 -2.52
C ASN A 95 13.51 5.32 -2.07
N GLU A 96 12.78 4.37 -1.49
CA GLU A 96 13.36 3.09 -1.07
C GLU A 96 13.83 2.27 -2.28
N GLN A 97 13.00 2.17 -3.32
CA GLN A 97 13.34 1.46 -4.55
C GLN A 97 14.59 2.05 -5.23
N ASN A 98 14.68 3.40 -5.27
CA ASN A 98 15.80 4.10 -5.90
C ASN A 98 17.15 3.85 -5.23
N LYS A 99 17.19 3.45 -3.94
CA LYS A 99 18.44 3.04 -3.27
C LYS A 99 19.11 1.85 -3.97
N TYR A 100 18.32 1.01 -4.65
CA TYR A 100 18.77 -0.22 -5.30
C TYR A 100 18.74 -0.14 -6.84
N ALA A 101 18.29 0.98 -7.41
CA ALA A 101 18.19 1.17 -8.87
C ALA A 101 19.56 1.16 -9.59
N ASN A 102 20.64 1.53 -8.89
CA ASN A 102 21.99 1.60 -9.46
C ASN A 102 22.82 0.31 -9.30
N GLY A 103 22.18 -0.81 -8.91
CA GLY A 103 22.82 -2.10 -8.66
C GLY A 103 23.33 -2.84 -9.90
N GLY A 104 23.87 -2.15 -10.91
CA GLY A 104 24.56 -2.74 -12.07
C GLY A 104 23.70 -3.59 -13.03
N PRO A 105 24.10 -3.71 -14.32
CA PRO A 105 23.32 -4.33 -15.39
C PRO A 105 23.10 -5.86 -15.27
N ASN A 106 23.60 -6.50 -14.21
CA ASN A 106 23.49 -7.95 -13.97
C ASN A 106 22.69 -8.33 -12.71
N ALA A 107 22.15 -7.37 -11.95
CA ALA A 107 21.32 -7.69 -10.79
C ALA A 107 19.87 -7.88 -11.25
N GLY A 108 19.43 -9.11 -11.47
CA GLY A 108 18.02 -9.48 -11.65
C GLY A 108 17.14 -9.24 -10.40
N PHE A 109 17.48 -8.24 -9.59
CA PHE A 109 16.82 -7.86 -8.36
C PHE A 109 15.70 -6.87 -8.68
N ASN A 110 14.46 -7.31 -8.51
CA ASN A 110 13.31 -6.43 -8.56
C ASN A 110 13.01 -5.89 -7.15
N ALA A 111 13.23 -4.59 -6.95
CA ALA A 111 12.95 -3.87 -5.70
C ALA A 111 11.51 -3.33 -5.64
N GLU A 112 10.72 -3.43 -6.70
CA GLU A 112 9.40 -2.82 -6.81
C GLU A 112 8.44 -3.34 -5.74
N ALA A 113 7.69 -2.40 -5.16
CA ALA A 113 6.55 -2.67 -4.33
C ALA A 113 5.34 -1.86 -4.83
N THR A 114 4.15 -2.40 -4.61
CA THR A 114 2.89 -1.71 -4.89
C THR A 114 2.01 -1.79 -3.66
N PHE A 115 1.14 -0.80 -3.50
CA PHE A 115 0.31 -0.68 -2.32
C PHE A 115 -1.12 -0.33 -2.67
N ILE A 116 -2.05 -0.74 -1.82
CA ILE A 116 -3.39 -0.16 -1.78
C ILE A 116 -3.50 0.60 -0.46
N LEU A 117 -3.72 1.90 -0.54
CA LEU A 117 -4.06 2.72 0.61
C LEU A 117 -5.57 2.97 0.59
N GLY A 118 -6.22 2.72 1.72
CA GLY A 118 -7.63 3.08 1.89
C GLY A 118 -7.88 3.70 3.24
N GLY A 119 -8.85 4.61 3.31
CA GLY A 119 -9.15 5.26 4.56
C GLY A 119 -10.26 6.29 4.46
N GLN A 120 -10.48 6.97 5.56
CA GLN A 120 -11.41 8.08 5.68
C GLN A 120 -10.84 9.11 6.65
N ILE A 121 -11.00 10.38 6.32
CA ILE A 121 -10.79 11.53 7.21
C ILE A 121 -12.16 12.18 7.45
N ARG A 122 -12.41 12.62 8.68
CA ARG A 122 -13.70 13.19 9.12
C ARG A 122 -14.14 14.31 8.17
N GLY A 123 -15.38 14.20 7.68
CA GLY A 123 -15.96 15.16 6.75
C GLY A 123 -15.81 14.79 5.27
N SER A 124 -15.03 13.75 4.95
CA SER A 124 -14.86 13.22 3.61
C SER A 124 -15.45 11.81 3.47
N GLU A 125 -15.76 11.43 2.23
CA GLU A 125 -16.11 10.04 1.88
C GLU A 125 -14.91 9.10 2.09
N PRO A 126 -15.14 7.79 2.30
CA PRO A 126 -14.06 6.81 2.27
C PRO A 126 -13.43 6.70 0.87
N GLU A 127 -12.11 6.60 0.81
CA GLU A 127 -11.33 6.62 -0.44
C GLU A 127 -10.38 5.43 -0.52
N LEU A 128 -10.07 5.01 -1.75
CA LEU A 128 -9.11 3.94 -2.09
C LEU A 128 -8.14 4.44 -3.16
N TYR A 129 -6.85 4.13 -3.00
CA TYR A 129 -5.79 4.45 -3.95
C TYR A 129 -4.91 3.24 -4.20
N LEU A 130 -4.63 2.97 -5.47
CA LEU A 130 -3.60 2.03 -5.92
C LEU A 130 -2.33 2.82 -6.20
N ILE A 131 -1.26 2.54 -5.46
CA ILE A 131 0.03 3.19 -5.56
C ILE A 131 0.96 2.27 -6.35
N TYR A 132 1.44 2.77 -7.49
CA TYR A 132 2.34 2.06 -8.38
C TYR A 132 3.80 2.17 -7.90
N PRO A 133 4.70 1.30 -8.39
CA PRO A 133 6.12 1.36 -8.06
C PRO A 133 6.76 2.73 -8.37
N GLU A 134 6.25 3.45 -9.37
CA GLU A 134 6.71 4.79 -9.75
C GLU A 134 6.28 5.89 -8.75
N GLY A 135 5.51 5.52 -7.72
CA GLY A 135 5.05 6.42 -6.66
C GLY A 135 3.81 7.25 -7.00
N ASN A 136 3.33 7.20 -8.25
CA ASN A 136 2.02 7.75 -8.62
C ASN A 136 0.88 6.79 -8.24
N HIS A 137 -0.35 7.29 -8.26
CA HIS A 137 -1.53 6.50 -7.91
C HIS A 137 -2.74 6.76 -8.80
N ILE A 138 -3.71 5.84 -8.72
CA ILE A 138 -5.07 6.01 -9.23
C ILE A 138 -6.09 5.69 -8.13
N THR A 139 -7.34 6.11 -8.32
CA THR A 139 -8.47 5.75 -7.46
C THR A 139 -9.51 4.90 -8.21
N VAL A 140 -10.43 4.31 -7.46
CA VAL A 140 -11.55 3.53 -8.01
C VAL A 140 -12.58 4.43 -8.70
N SER A 141 -13.31 3.86 -9.66
CA SER A 141 -14.49 4.50 -10.25
C SER A 141 -15.77 3.87 -9.72
N GLU A 142 -16.93 4.49 -9.97
CA GLU A 142 -18.23 3.89 -9.64
C GLU A 142 -18.47 2.56 -10.38
N GLN A 143 -17.92 2.42 -11.59
CA GLN A 143 -18.04 1.20 -12.40
C GLN A 143 -17.02 0.12 -12.01
N HIS A 144 -15.93 0.50 -11.34
CA HIS A 144 -14.89 -0.41 -10.91
C HIS A 144 -14.49 -0.11 -9.46
N PRO A 145 -15.34 -0.48 -8.49
CA PRO A 145 -15.20 -0.04 -7.10
C PRO A 145 -14.21 -0.89 -6.29
N PHE A 146 -13.20 -1.48 -6.93
CA PHE A 146 -12.22 -2.33 -6.25
C PHE A 146 -10.82 -2.20 -6.85
N LEU A 147 -9.81 -2.54 -6.05
CA LEU A 147 -8.40 -2.56 -6.43
C LEU A 147 -7.78 -3.89 -6.01
N GLN A 148 -6.87 -4.40 -6.84
CA GLN A 148 -6.13 -5.64 -6.58
C GLN A 148 -4.64 -5.40 -6.77
N ILE A 149 -3.82 -6.03 -5.92
CA ILE A 149 -2.35 -6.07 -6.07
C ILE A 149 -1.82 -7.49 -5.89
N GLY A 150 -0.68 -7.79 -6.52
CA GLY A 150 -0.11 -9.13 -6.58
C GLY A 150 -0.75 -10.00 -7.67
N GLU A 151 -1.01 -11.28 -7.39
CA GLU A 151 -1.56 -12.28 -8.32
C GLU A 151 -3.08 -12.11 -8.52
N ALA A 152 -3.48 -11.01 -9.16
CA ALA A 152 -4.87 -10.57 -9.27
C ALA A 152 -5.73 -11.33 -10.30
N LYS A 153 -5.11 -12.06 -11.24
CA LYS A 153 -5.78 -12.62 -12.42
C LYS A 153 -6.86 -13.66 -12.08
N TYR A 154 -6.63 -14.48 -11.06
CA TYR A 154 -7.49 -15.62 -10.75
C TYR A 154 -8.82 -15.20 -10.08
N GLY A 155 -8.79 -14.17 -9.22
CA GLY A 155 -9.96 -13.68 -8.49
C GLY A 155 -10.78 -12.63 -9.26
N LYS A 156 -10.26 -12.07 -10.35
CA LYS A 156 -10.92 -11.00 -11.09
C LYS A 156 -12.30 -11.38 -11.67
N PRO A 157 -12.51 -12.57 -12.27
CA PRO A 157 -13.78 -12.90 -12.90
C PRO A 157 -15.00 -12.96 -11.96
N ILE A 158 -14.82 -13.15 -10.66
CA ILE A 158 -15.94 -13.13 -9.70
C ILE A 158 -16.26 -11.72 -9.20
N LEU A 159 -15.30 -10.80 -9.28
CA LEU A 159 -15.49 -9.39 -8.92
C LEU A 159 -16.12 -8.57 -10.05
N ASP A 160 -15.92 -8.98 -11.31
CA ASP A 160 -16.52 -8.34 -12.49
C ASP A 160 -17.97 -8.80 -12.78
N ARG A 161 -18.53 -9.72 -11.98
CA ARG A 161 -19.90 -10.24 -12.12
C ARG A 161 -20.91 -9.46 -11.30
#